data_AF-A0A815W0S2-F1
#
_entry.id   AF-A0A815W0S2-F1
#
_cell.length_a   1.000
_cell.length_b   1.000
_cell.length_c   1.000
_cell.angle_alpha   90.00
_cell.angle_beta   90.00
_cell.angle_gamma   90.00
#
_symmetry.space_group_name_H-M   'P 1'
#
loop_
_entity.id
_entity.type
_entity.pdbx_description
1 polymer ?
#
loop_
_entity_poly.entity_id
_entity_poly.type
_entity_poly.pdbx_seq_one_letter_code
_entity_poly.pdbx_strand_id
1 'polypeptide(L)' 'DWYSTLQKSNVKLITNRIKQIKSHSIITYDGDEYPVDIIIWSTGFQTQKFALPIYGINGCSLAEQWSETVQ' A
#
# COMPACT_ATOMS: atom_id res chain seq x y z
N ASP A 1 -15.28 2.45 -17.68
CA ASP A 1 -16.27 1.92 -16.72
C ASP A 1 -15.84 1.93 -15.24
N TRP A 2 -14.85 2.76 -14.85
CA TRP A 2 -14.45 2.89 -13.44
C TRP A 2 -15.38 3.83 -12.67
N TYR A 3 -15.57 5.07 -13.15
CA TYR A 3 -16.38 6.08 -12.47
C TYR A 3 -17.84 5.66 -12.25
N SER A 4 -18.44 4.95 -13.22
CA SER A 4 -19.79 4.39 -13.13
C SER A 4 -19.95 3.39 -11.99
N THR A 5 -18.89 2.69 -11.59
CA THR A 5 -18.93 1.72 -10.48
C THR A 5 -19.24 2.39 -9.14
N LEU A 6 -18.79 3.63 -8.93
CA LEU A 6 -19.03 4.37 -7.68
C LEU A 6 -20.50 4.75 -7.46
N GLN A 7 -21.34 4.68 -8.51
CA GLN A 7 -22.78 5.00 -8.42
C GLN A 7 -23.65 3.78 -8.11
N LYS A 8 -23.10 2.56 -8.08
CA LYS A 8 -23.87 1.35 -7.81
C LYS A 8 -24.31 1.35 -6.34
N SER A 9 -25.54 0.92 -6.08
CA SER A 9 -26.13 0.90 -4.73
C SER A 9 -25.39 0.02 -3.72
N ASN A 10 -24.62 -0.95 -4.21
CA ASN A 10 -23.81 -1.88 -3.41
C ASN A 10 -22.32 -1.50 -3.33
N VAL A 11 -21.95 -0.29 -3.76
CA VAL A 11 -20.58 0.22 -3.68
C VAL A 11 -20.55 1.42 -2.73
N LYS A 12 -19.55 1.44 -1.85
CA LYS A 12 -19.29 2.57 -0.94
C LYS A 12 -17.85 3.01 -1.07
N LEU A 13 -17.63 4.31 -1.29
CA LEU A 13 -16.32 4.94 -1.19
C LEU A 13 -16.12 5.40 0.25
N ILE A 14 -15.14 4.82 0.93
CA ILE A 14 -14.77 5.21 2.30
C ILE A 14 -13.43 5.94 2.24
N THR A 15 -13.40 7.21 2.66
CA THR A 15 -12.20 8.06 2.64
C THR A 15 -11.55 8.22 4.02
N ASN A 16 -12.20 7.69 5.06
CA ASN A 16 -11.79 7.75 6.45
C ASN A 16 -10.57 6.84 6.69
N ARG A 17 -9.69 7.25 7.62
CA ARG A 17 -8.49 6.48 7.95
C ARG A 17 -8.87 5.17 8.65
N ILE A 18 -8.24 4.08 8.23
CA ILE A 18 -8.36 2.77 8.88
C ILE A 18 -7.62 2.81 10.22
N LYS A 19 -8.31 2.41 11.30
CA LYS A 19 -7.78 2.27 12.66
C LYS A 19 -7.32 0.85 12.95
N GLN A 20 -8.12 -0.15 12.57
CA GLN A 20 -7.84 -1.55 12.90
C GLN A 20 -8.56 -2.49 11.93
N ILE A 21 -7.94 -3.65 11.63
CA ILE A 21 -8.61 -4.80 11.02
C ILE A 21 -8.95 -5.80 12.12
N LYS A 22 -10.21 -6.25 12.17
CA LYS A 22 -10.69 -7.35 13.03
C LYS A 22 -10.90 -8.61 12.19
N SER A 23 -11.21 -9.73 12.83
CA SER A 23 -11.40 -11.02 12.16
C SER A 23 -12.46 -11.01 11.04
N HIS A 24 -13.48 -10.15 11.12
CA HIS A 24 -14.59 -10.11 10.16
C HIS A 24 -14.98 -8.67 9.75
N SER A 25 -14.13 -7.68 10.03
CA SER A 25 -14.46 -6.28 9.78
C SER A 25 -13.25 -5.34 9.77
N ILE A 26 -13.47 -4.12 9.28
CA ILE A 26 -12.50 -3.01 9.33
C ILE A 26 -13.10 -1.88 10.16
N ILE A 27 -12.30 -1.31 11.06
CA ILE A 27 -12.67 -0.15 11.90
C ILE A 27 -11.95 1.08 11.40
N THR A 28 -12.67 2.18 11.22
CA THR A 28 -12.11 3.51 10.91
C THR A 28 -11.96 4.36 12.17
N TYR A 29 -11.18 5.44 12.10
CA TYR A 29 -10.86 6.26 13.28
C TYR A 29 -12.03 7.06 13.86
N ASP A 30 -13.06 7.32 13.06
CA ASP A 30 -14.35 7.89 13.46
C ASP A 30 -15.26 6.90 14.19
N GLY A 31 -14.92 5.61 14.19
CA GLY A 31 -15.62 4.56 14.94
C GLY A 31 -16.54 3.67 14.10
N ASP A 32 -16.66 3.92 12.79
CA ASP A 32 -17.45 3.05 11.92
C ASP A 32 -16.81 1.66 11.77
N GLU A 33 -17.67 0.64 11.69
CA GLU A 33 -17.28 -0.76 11.50
C GLU A 33 -17.88 -1.29 10.18
N TYR A 34 -17.01 -1.79 9.32
CA TYR A 34 -17.36 -2.32 8.00
C TYR A 34 -17.15 -3.83 7.97
N PRO A 35 -18.22 -4.64 8.06
CA PRO A 35 -18.14 -6.09 7.92
C PRO A 35 -17.67 -6.48 6.51
N VAL A 36 -16.67 -7.34 6.43
CA VAL A 36 -16.12 -7.84 5.16
C VAL A 36 -15.65 -9.28 5.32
N ASP A 37 -15.87 -10.08 4.28
CA ASP A 37 -15.37 -11.45 4.22
C ASP A 37 -13.98 -11.53 3.57
N ILE A 38 -13.65 -10.58 2.69
CA ILE A 38 -12.42 -10.54 1.90
C ILE A 38 -11.85 -9.12 1.87
N ILE A 39 -10.52 -9.03 2.01
CA ILE A 39 -9.76 -7.78 1.85
C ILE A 39 -8.80 -7.95 0.67
N ILE A 40 -8.84 -7.01 -0.27
CA ILE A 40 -7.93 -6.97 -1.42
C ILE A 40 -6.87 -5.89 -1.15
N TRP A 41 -5.60 -6.29 -1.10
CA TRP A 41 -4.47 -5.38 -0.82
C TRP A 41 -3.86 -4.82 -2.11
N SER A 42 -4.47 -3.75 -2.63
CA SER A 42 -4.09 -3.14 -3.92
C SER A 42 -3.13 -1.95 -3.76
N THR A 43 -2.14 -2.01 -2.88
CA THR A 43 -1.21 -0.89 -2.60
C THR A 43 0.00 -0.81 -3.55
N GLY A 44 0.03 -1.64 -4.60
CA GLY A 44 1.13 -1.67 -5.57
C GLY A 44 2.41 -2.33 -5.04
N PHE A 45 3.57 -1.87 -5.53
CA PHE A 45 4.88 -2.48 -5.28
C PHE A 45 5.93 -1.42 -4.92
N GLN A 46 6.94 -1.81 -4.12
CA GLN A 46 8.09 -0.96 -3.83
C GLN A 46 9.10 -1.06 -4.98
N THR A 47 9.26 0.02 -5.75
CA THR A 47 10.05 0.02 -6.99
C THR A 47 11.53 0.29 -6.79
N GLN A 48 11.92 0.98 -5.71
CA GLN A 48 13.28 1.55 -5.57
C GLN A 48 14.21 0.80 -4.62
N LYS A 49 13.72 -0.17 -3.83
CA LYS A 49 14.58 -0.96 -2.92
C LYS A 49 14.93 -2.32 -3.50
N PHE A 50 15.32 -2.36 -4.77
CA PHE A 50 15.89 -3.56 -5.37
C PHE A 50 17.40 -3.56 -5.14
N ALA A 51 17.81 -3.83 -3.89
CA ALA A 51 19.21 -3.89 -3.52
C ALA A 51 19.76 -5.28 -3.82
N LEU A 52 20.22 -5.50 -5.05
CA LEU A 52 21.14 -6.59 -5.33
C LEU A 52 22.52 -6.22 -4.75
N PRO A 53 23.28 -7.18 -4.18
CA PRO A 53 24.64 -6.92 -3.69
C PRO A 53 25.61 -6.75 -4.86
N ILE A 54 25.56 -5.58 -5.50
CA ILE A 54 26.38 -5.21 -6.65
C ILE A 54 27.58 -4.41 -6.15
N TYR A 55 28.77 -4.91 -6.47
CA TYR A 55 30.04 -4.27 -6.15
C TYR A 55 30.80 -3.91 -7.42
N GLY A 56 31.23 -2.66 -7.52
CA GLY A 56 32.08 -2.15 -8.59
C GLY A 56 33.57 -2.39 -8.32
N ILE A 57 34.40 -1.67 -9.07
CA ILE A 57 35.87 -1.69 -8.89
C ILE A 57 36.21 -1.30 -7.44
N ASN A 58 37.21 -1.96 -6.86
CA ASN A 58 37.64 -1.78 -5.47
C ASN A 58 36.57 -2.08 -4.41
N GLY A 59 35.51 -2.83 -4.75
CA GLY A 59 34.48 -3.23 -3.78
C GLY A 59 33.48 -2.13 -3.43
N CYS A 60 33.37 -1.08 -4.25
CA CYS A 60 32.39 0.00 -4.04
C CYS A 60 30.95 -0.54 -4.16
N SER A 61 30.14 -0.35 -3.13
CA SER A 61 28.74 -0.81 -3.08
C SER A 61 27.83 0.15 -3.86
N LEU A 62 27.07 -0.41 -4.82
CA LEU A 62 26.08 0.36 -5.57
C LEU A 62 24.98 0.92 -4.65
N ALA A 63 24.59 0.16 -3.63
CA ALA A 63 23.55 0.56 -2.69
C ALA A 63 23.97 1.76 -1.83
N GLU A 64 25.24 1.82 -1.40
CA GLU A 64 25.78 2.97 -0.67
C GLU A 64 25.84 4.20 -1.57
N GLN A 65 26.31 4.05 -2.80
CA GLN A 65 26.42 5.15 -3.75
C GLN A 65 25.06 5.78 -4.11
N TRP A 66 23.99 4.98 -4.17
CA TRP A 66 22.65 5.46 -4.48
C TRP A 66 21.82 5.87 -3.25
N SER A 67 22.36 5.74 -2.04
CA SER A 67 21.64 6.04 -0.79
C SER A 67 21.24 7.51 -0.65
N GLU A 68 21.97 8.44 -1.26
CA GLU A 68 21.73 9.89 -1.17
C GLU A 68 20.77 10.44 -2.24
N THR A 69 20.44 9.64 -3.27
CA THR A 69 19.61 10.09 -4.43
C THR A 69 18.17 9.59 -4.35
N VAL A 70 17.83 8.79 -3.33
CA VAL A 70 16.47 8.31 -3.10
C VAL A 70 15.76 9.28 -2.16
N GLN A 71 14.92 10.15 -2.73
CA GLN A 71 13.91 10.94 -2.00
C GLN A 71 12.56 10.23 -2.05
#